data_AF-A0A945HED1-F1
#
_entry.id   AF-A0A945HED1-F1
#
_cell.length_a   1.000
_cell.length_b   1.000
_cell.length_c   1.000
_cell.angle_alpha   90.00
_cell.angle_beta   90.00
_cell.angle_gamma   90.00
#
_symmetry.space_group_name_H-M   'P 1'
#
loop_
_entity.id
_entity.type
_entity.pdbx_description
1 polymer ?
#
loop_
_entity_poly.entity_id
_entity_poly.type
_entity_poly.pdbx_seq_one_letter_code
_entity_poly.pdbx_strand_id
1 'polypeptide(L)'
;MNNLLIAALSADAGLPLGITEGGSWLLRNVWLIPLLPALSFVLILTFGKRLPRGGSELGIAAVGIAFVLALLTGIAWVDHRDNSHDREVHVAVVQFDDHGVGHGDGSEEGHGGGHPSLAVHRTAVWFQAGGMEFTVGTLVDGLAVMMLVVVTLVSLLVHVYSTEYVHGDRRYTHYFAFLSLFSASMLLLVVSENTLQLLCAWELVGVCSFVLIGHWWEEKPNSDAALKAFLTNRVGDMGLLVGVTVLFFAAGSALPGRFGSFSIAETNALASSGMLSHTALLVASCGLMAAVMSKSGQFFLHTWLPDAMAGPTPVSALIHAATMVVAGVFMIARMYGVFFEGFQIGGSSINLMAFVGGLTTIVGACLAFVQRDIKKVLAYSTISQLGYMVMALGVGAWTAAMFHLFTHAFFKDCL
;
A
#
# COMPACT_ATOMS: atom_id res chain seq x y z
N MET A 1 12.59 42.15 2.91
CA MET A 1 11.95 40.83 3.03
C MET A 1 11.49 40.30 1.66
N ASN A 2 12.28 40.46 0.59
CA ASN A 2 11.90 39.97 -0.76
C ASN A 2 13.08 39.51 -1.64
N ASN A 3 14.29 39.30 -1.08
CA ASN A 3 15.47 38.84 -1.84
C ASN A 3 16.08 37.51 -1.31
N LEU A 4 15.42 36.82 -0.37
CA LEU A 4 15.89 35.53 0.16
C LEU A 4 15.25 34.31 -0.52
N LEU A 5 14.30 34.50 -1.43
CA LEU A 5 13.60 33.43 -2.17
C LEU A 5 14.22 33.11 -3.54
N ILE A 6 15.25 33.84 -3.97
CA ILE A 6 15.86 33.66 -5.31
C ILE A 6 17.20 32.88 -5.23
N ALA A 7 17.80 32.75 -4.04
CA ALA A 7 19.08 32.03 -3.87
C ALA A 7 18.95 30.50 -3.72
N ALA A 8 17.73 29.95 -3.62
CA ALA A 8 17.49 28.50 -3.58
C ALA A 8 17.30 27.87 -4.99
N LEU A 9 17.40 28.68 -6.05
CA LEU A 9 17.33 28.23 -7.45
C LEU A 9 18.72 28.05 -8.07
N SER A 10 19.70 27.53 -7.30
CA SER A 10 20.88 26.93 -7.92
C SER A 10 20.47 25.60 -8.54
N ALA A 11 20.70 25.46 -9.85
CA ALA A 11 20.29 24.37 -10.73
C ALA A 11 20.84 22.95 -10.41
N ASP A 12 21.39 22.72 -9.21
CA ASP A 12 21.98 21.44 -8.78
C ASP A 12 21.52 20.94 -7.40
N ALA A 13 20.67 21.70 -6.67
CA ALA A 13 20.11 21.23 -5.39
C ALA A 13 18.64 20.82 -5.59
N GLY A 14 18.43 19.66 -6.20
CA GLY A 14 17.08 19.07 -6.33
C GLY A 14 16.44 18.84 -4.95
N LEU A 15 15.10 18.80 -4.90
CA LEU A 15 14.37 18.41 -3.69
C LEU A 15 14.95 17.09 -3.14
N PRO A 16 15.31 17.00 -1.86
CA PRO A 16 15.80 15.76 -1.28
C PRO A 16 14.65 14.74 -1.25
N LEU A 17 14.62 13.86 -2.25
CA LEU A 17 13.59 12.84 -2.41
C LEU A 17 13.72 11.69 -1.40
N GLY A 18 14.86 11.60 -0.70
CA GLY A 18 15.15 10.50 0.21
C GLY A 18 15.29 9.15 -0.50
N ILE A 19 15.71 9.14 -1.77
CA ILE A 19 15.87 7.93 -2.59
C ILE A 19 17.31 7.75 -3.08
N THR A 20 17.70 6.50 -3.33
CA THR A 20 19.02 6.13 -3.88
C THR A 20 18.87 4.99 -4.90
N GLU A 21 19.71 4.97 -5.93
CA GLU A 21 19.88 3.80 -6.82
C GLU A 21 20.90 2.78 -6.28
N GLY A 22 21.49 3.11 -5.12
CA GLY A 22 22.42 2.27 -4.37
C GLY A 22 21.75 1.04 -3.73
N GLY A 23 22.43 0.46 -2.75
CA GLY A 23 21.93 -0.71 -2.02
C GLY A 23 22.44 -2.04 -2.58
N SER A 24 22.22 -3.10 -1.81
CA SER A 24 22.66 -4.46 -2.12
C SER A 24 21.92 -5.06 -3.31
N TRP A 25 22.43 -6.19 -3.82
CA TRP A 25 21.79 -6.90 -4.94
C TRP A 25 20.33 -7.26 -4.65
N LEU A 26 20.02 -7.63 -3.40
CA LEU A 26 18.66 -7.97 -2.99
C LEU A 26 17.72 -6.76 -3.12
N LEU A 27 18.11 -5.60 -2.56
CA LEU A 27 17.30 -4.38 -2.62
C LEU A 27 17.02 -3.91 -4.06
N ARG A 28 18.00 -4.07 -4.96
CA ARG A 28 17.84 -3.72 -6.39
C ARG A 28 17.04 -4.74 -7.20
N ASN A 29 16.84 -5.94 -6.68
CA ASN A 29 16.13 -7.03 -7.36
C ASN A 29 14.86 -7.48 -6.64
N VAL A 30 14.27 -6.59 -5.83
CA VAL A 30 13.01 -6.85 -5.12
C VAL A 30 11.85 -7.17 -6.07
N TRP A 31 11.90 -6.74 -7.34
CA TRP A 31 10.92 -7.09 -8.38
C TRP A 31 10.78 -8.61 -8.60
N LEU A 32 11.76 -9.41 -8.20
CA LEU A 32 11.67 -10.87 -8.23
C LEU A 32 10.60 -11.41 -7.27
N ILE A 33 10.35 -10.74 -6.14
CA ILE A 33 9.39 -11.18 -5.12
C ILE A 33 7.94 -11.23 -5.67
N PRO A 34 7.38 -10.18 -6.29
CA PRO A 34 6.07 -10.27 -6.95
C PRO A 34 6.08 -11.13 -8.22
N LEU A 35 7.22 -11.25 -8.90
CA LEU A 35 7.32 -12.04 -10.14
C LEU A 35 7.11 -13.54 -9.87
N LEU A 36 7.65 -14.09 -8.79
CA LEU A 36 7.54 -15.51 -8.45
C LEU A 36 6.07 -16.01 -8.41
N PRO A 37 5.16 -15.42 -7.61
CA PRO A 37 3.76 -15.80 -7.61
C PRO A 37 3.04 -15.45 -8.93
N ALA A 38 3.47 -14.43 -9.68
CA ALA A 38 2.92 -14.15 -11.01
C ALA A 38 3.26 -15.25 -12.02
N LEU A 39 4.49 -15.75 -12.01
CA LEU A 39 4.91 -16.90 -12.83
C LEU A 39 4.19 -18.18 -12.39
N SER A 40 4.03 -18.38 -11.08
CA SER A 40 3.23 -19.49 -10.54
C SER A 40 1.80 -19.48 -11.10
N PHE A 41 1.12 -18.34 -11.13
CA PHE A 41 -0.21 -18.21 -11.74
C PHE A 41 -0.23 -18.73 -13.19
N VAL A 42 0.72 -18.29 -14.02
CA VAL A 42 0.79 -18.71 -15.43
C VAL A 42 1.06 -20.22 -15.54
N LEU A 43 1.98 -20.75 -14.73
CA LEU A 43 2.33 -22.18 -14.74
C LEU A 43 1.18 -23.06 -14.23
N ILE A 44 0.44 -22.62 -13.21
CA ILE A 44 -0.72 -23.35 -12.69
C ILE A 44 -1.85 -23.37 -13.74
N LEU A 45 -2.12 -22.25 -14.42
CA LEU A 45 -3.15 -22.24 -15.47
C LEU A 45 -2.79 -23.12 -16.67
N THR A 46 -1.52 -23.14 -17.06
CA THR A 46 -1.06 -23.86 -18.25
C THR A 46 -0.82 -25.35 -17.99
N PHE A 47 -0.22 -25.69 -16.85
CA PHE A 47 0.23 -27.06 -16.54
C PHE A 47 -0.41 -27.67 -15.29
N GLY A 48 -1.13 -26.90 -14.47
CA GLY A 48 -1.62 -27.35 -13.16
C GLY A 48 -2.48 -28.61 -13.20
N LYS A 49 -3.31 -28.80 -14.23
CA LYS A 49 -4.12 -30.02 -14.41
C LYS A 49 -3.29 -31.29 -14.70
N ARG A 50 -2.04 -31.13 -15.14
CA ARG A 50 -1.11 -32.25 -15.43
C ARG A 50 -0.19 -32.56 -14.24
N LEU A 51 -0.21 -31.71 -13.20
CA LEU A 51 0.64 -31.84 -12.02
C LEU A 51 -0.03 -32.73 -10.96
N PRO A 52 0.77 -33.45 -10.14
CA PRO A 52 0.26 -34.44 -9.19
C PRO A 52 -0.63 -33.83 -8.10
N ARG A 53 -0.42 -32.57 -7.72
CA ARG A 53 -1.25 -31.87 -6.71
C ARG A 53 -2.08 -30.73 -7.32
N GLY A 54 -2.39 -30.79 -8.62
CA GLY A 54 -3.29 -29.84 -9.25
C GLY A 54 -2.77 -28.40 -9.31
N GLY A 55 -1.48 -28.17 -9.04
CA GLY A 55 -0.80 -26.87 -9.11
C GLY A 55 -0.55 -26.19 -7.76
N SER A 56 -1.08 -26.71 -6.64
CA SER A 56 -0.84 -26.11 -5.32
C SER A 56 0.62 -26.13 -4.89
N GLU A 57 1.39 -27.12 -5.34
CA GLU A 57 2.82 -27.24 -5.10
C GLU A 57 3.61 -26.06 -5.69
N LEU A 58 3.20 -25.55 -6.86
CA LEU A 58 3.85 -24.41 -7.50
C LEU A 58 3.53 -23.11 -6.75
N GLY A 59 2.27 -22.93 -6.34
CA GLY A 59 1.84 -21.77 -5.56
C GLY A 59 2.58 -21.68 -4.22
N ILE A 60 2.60 -22.78 -3.47
CA ILE A 60 3.29 -22.85 -2.17
C ILE A 60 4.79 -22.63 -2.34
N ALA A 61 5.43 -23.28 -3.32
CA ALA A 61 6.86 -23.11 -3.55
C ALA A 61 7.21 -21.67 -3.95
N ALA A 62 6.45 -21.07 -4.87
CA ALA A 62 6.70 -19.71 -5.33
C ALA A 62 6.54 -18.68 -4.20
N VAL A 63 5.46 -18.77 -3.42
CA VAL A 63 5.23 -17.87 -2.28
C VAL A 63 6.22 -18.15 -1.14
N GLY A 64 6.62 -19.40 -0.91
CA GLY A 64 7.65 -19.76 0.07
C GLY A 64 9.02 -19.18 -0.28
N ILE A 65 9.43 -19.25 -1.55
CA ILE A 65 10.66 -18.59 -2.02
C ILE A 65 10.53 -17.07 -1.89
N ALA A 66 9.38 -16.50 -2.27
CA ALA A 66 9.11 -15.07 -2.12
C ALA A 66 9.20 -14.61 -0.66
N PHE A 67 8.72 -15.42 0.29
CA PHE A 67 8.83 -15.16 1.73
C PHE A 67 10.29 -15.15 2.21
N VAL A 68 11.09 -16.14 1.80
CA VAL A 68 12.53 -16.15 2.11
C VAL A 68 13.22 -14.92 1.53
N LEU A 69 12.93 -14.56 0.28
CA LEU A 69 13.47 -13.35 -0.34
C LEU A 69 13.01 -12.08 0.38
N ALA A 70 11.77 -12.02 0.88
CA ALA A 70 11.27 -10.89 1.66
C ALA A 70 12.02 -10.74 2.99
N LEU A 71 12.28 -11.84 3.70
CA LEU A 71 13.10 -11.83 4.91
C LEU A 71 14.54 -11.39 4.65
N LEU A 72 15.17 -11.92 3.59
CA LEU A 72 16.52 -11.53 3.19
C LEU A 72 16.58 -10.06 2.78
N THR A 73 15.55 -9.57 2.08
CA THR A 73 15.40 -8.15 1.74
C THR A 73 15.27 -7.30 2.99
N GLY A 74 14.56 -7.78 4.02
CA GLY A 74 14.46 -7.10 5.31
C GLY A 74 15.78 -7.01 6.05
N ILE A 75 16.56 -8.09 6.08
CA ILE A 75 17.92 -8.08 6.65
C ILE A 75 18.81 -7.10 5.87
N ALA A 76 18.77 -7.15 4.54
CA ALA A 76 19.52 -6.25 3.69
C ALA A 76 19.10 -4.79 3.85
N TRP A 77 17.82 -4.52 4.16
CA TRP A 77 17.31 -3.17 4.43
C TRP A 77 17.81 -2.64 5.77
N VAL A 78 17.84 -3.47 6.81
CA VAL A 78 18.41 -3.07 8.12
C VAL A 78 19.88 -2.71 7.97
N ASP A 79 20.67 -3.56 7.30
CA ASP A 79 22.08 -3.28 7.00
C ASP A 79 22.25 -2.01 6.16
N HIS A 80 21.42 -1.81 5.13
CA HIS A 80 21.44 -0.59 4.32
C HIS A 80 21.11 0.66 5.15
N ARG A 81 20.13 0.59 6.05
CA ARG A 81 19.76 1.68 6.96
C ARG A 81 20.92 2.01 7.90
N ASP A 82 21.51 1.00 8.55
CA ASP A 82 22.58 1.18 9.53
C ASP A 82 23.83 1.78 8.87
N ASN A 83 24.16 1.34 7.64
CA ASN A 83 25.27 1.90 6.87
C ASN A 83 24.98 3.30 6.27
N SER A 84 23.71 3.64 6.06
CA SER A 84 23.31 4.98 5.55
C SER A 84 23.24 6.02 6.67
N HIS A 85 23.07 5.58 7.91
CA HIS A 85 23.05 6.42 9.12
C HIS A 85 24.30 7.30 9.23
N ASP A 86 25.48 6.80 8.84
CA ASP A 86 26.74 7.55 8.88
C ASP A 86 26.85 8.65 7.80
N ARG A 87 26.12 8.52 6.68
CA ARG A 87 26.10 9.54 5.62
C ARG A 87 25.12 10.68 5.89
N GLU A 88 24.00 10.38 6.55
CA GLU A 88 22.96 11.36 6.90
C GLU A 88 23.44 12.38 7.94
N VAL A 89 24.29 11.98 8.89
CA VAL A 89 24.91 12.90 9.86
C VAL A 89 25.73 13.98 9.14
N HIS A 90 26.41 13.66 8.04
CA HIS A 90 27.17 14.66 7.28
C HIS A 90 26.32 15.60 6.44
N VAL A 91 25.14 15.19 5.97
CA VAL A 91 24.23 16.06 5.21
C VAL A 91 23.44 16.98 6.15
N ALA A 92 23.03 16.49 7.33
CA ALA A 92 22.35 17.29 8.33
C ALA A 92 23.28 18.31 9.02
N VAL A 93 24.54 17.95 9.31
CA VAL A 93 25.51 18.85 9.96
C VAL A 93 25.98 19.98 9.02
N VAL A 94 25.99 19.76 7.71
CA VAL A 94 26.29 20.84 6.73
C VAL A 94 25.11 21.81 6.57
N GLN A 95 23.90 21.46 7.05
CA GLN A 95 22.69 22.28 6.93
C GLN A 95 22.33 23.05 8.21
N PHE A 96 23.05 22.83 9.33
CA PHE A 96 22.77 23.42 10.64
C PHE A 96 23.93 24.24 11.23
N ASP A 97 24.67 24.98 10.40
CA ASP A 97 25.49 26.10 10.88
C ASP A 97 25.28 27.31 9.95
N ASP A 98 24.42 28.26 10.37
CA ASP A 98 24.83 29.62 10.75
C ASP A 98 23.60 30.51 11.04
N HIS A 99 23.40 30.83 12.34
CA HIS A 99 23.00 32.13 12.94
C HIS A 99 22.24 31.95 14.27
N GLY A 100 22.93 32.27 15.37
CA GLY A 100 22.45 32.25 16.78
C GLY A 100 21.43 33.35 17.12
N VAL A 101 20.96 33.55 18.36
CA VAL A 101 21.54 33.37 19.72
C VAL A 101 20.39 33.38 20.76
N GLY A 102 20.49 32.64 21.87
CA GLY A 102 20.05 33.14 23.20
C GLY A 102 19.11 32.31 24.09
N HIS A 103 19.71 31.53 25.00
CA HIS A 103 19.34 31.18 26.40
C HIS A 103 18.02 30.44 26.77
N GLY A 104 18.19 29.35 27.55
CA GLY A 104 17.23 28.87 28.55
C GLY A 104 17.27 27.36 28.81
N ASP A 105 17.93 26.95 29.89
CA ASP A 105 18.21 25.59 30.38
C ASP A 105 16.96 24.82 30.88
N GLY A 106 16.95 23.47 30.77
CA GLY A 106 15.97 22.59 31.46
C GLY A 106 15.41 21.38 30.69
N SER A 107 16.21 20.31 30.59
CA SER A 107 15.84 18.87 30.58
C SER A 107 14.42 18.41 30.19
N GLU A 108 14.29 17.68 29.08
CA GLU A 108 13.88 16.26 29.03
C GLU A 108 13.97 15.74 27.57
N GLU A 109 14.85 14.76 27.35
CA GLU A 109 15.10 14.12 26.06
C GLU A 109 13.92 13.22 25.65
N GLY A 110 13.08 13.71 24.75
CA GLY A 110 12.16 12.90 23.96
C GLY A 110 12.81 12.47 22.65
N HIS A 111 13.56 11.36 22.65
CA HIS A 111 14.03 10.71 21.42
C HIS A 111 12.84 10.18 20.60
N GLY A 112 12.41 10.94 19.59
CA GLY A 112 11.29 10.56 18.72
C GLY A 112 11.34 11.13 17.30
N GLY A 113 12.49 11.64 16.84
CA GLY A 113 12.69 12.03 15.45
C GLY A 113 13.20 10.87 14.62
N GLY A 114 12.35 10.23 13.81
CA GLY A 114 12.79 9.20 12.87
C GLY A 114 13.75 9.77 11.83
N HIS A 115 15.01 9.32 11.84
CA HIS A 115 16.00 9.68 10.83
C HIS A 115 15.60 9.15 9.44
N PRO A 116 15.72 9.94 8.35
CA PRO A 116 15.19 9.58 7.05
C PRO A 116 16.10 8.61 6.28
N SER A 117 15.97 7.31 6.56
CA SER A 117 16.66 6.25 5.80
C SER A 117 16.37 6.35 4.29
N LEU A 118 17.42 6.42 3.47
CA LEU A 118 17.31 6.51 2.00
C LEU A 118 16.65 5.26 1.39
N ALA A 119 15.47 5.43 0.79
CA ALA A 119 14.76 4.38 0.07
C ALA A 119 15.52 3.97 -1.20
N VAL A 120 15.61 2.66 -1.45
CA VAL A 120 16.24 2.15 -2.68
C VAL A 120 15.20 2.11 -3.79
N HIS A 121 15.48 2.80 -4.89
CA HIS A 121 14.64 2.77 -6.07
C HIS A 121 15.39 2.23 -7.28
N ARG A 122 14.64 1.58 -8.17
CA ARG A 122 15.14 1.14 -9.48
C ARG A 122 14.02 1.29 -10.48
N THR A 123 14.29 1.98 -11.58
CA THR A 123 13.32 2.22 -12.65
C THR A 123 13.83 1.68 -13.98
N ALA A 124 12.90 1.32 -14.85
CA ALA A 124 13.14 1.00 -16.24
C ALA A 124 12.06 1.68 -17.09
N VAL A 125 12.44 2.17 -18.27
CA VAL A 125 11.49 2.78 -19.20
C VAL A 125 10.62 1.67 -19.80
N TRP A 126 9.31 1.77 -19.60
CA TRP A 126 8.32 0.84 -20.14
C TRP A 126 7.96 1.20 -21.59
N PHE A 127 7.58 2.46 -21.82
CA PHE A 127 7.37 3.01 -23.15
C PHE A 127 7.49 4.54 -23.13
N GLN A 128 7.67 5.15 -24.31
CA GLN A 128 7.70 6.60 -24.46
C GLN A 128 6.55 7.03 -25.37
N ALA A 129 5.84 8.08 -25.00
CA ALA A 129 4.76 8.64 -25.81
C ALA A 129 4.65 10.15 -25.59
N GLY A 130 4.57 10.93 -26.69
CA GLY A 130 4.37 12.38 -26.61
C GLY A 130 5.46 13.15 -25.87
N GLY A 131 6.71 12.66 -25.87
CA GLY A 131 7.82 13.26 -25.13
C GLY A 131 7.85 12.94 -23.63
N MET A 132 6.95 12.06 -23.16
CA MET A 132 6.93 11.55 -21.79
C MET A 132 7.47 10.11 -21.73
N GLU A 133 8.28 9.84 -20.71
CA GLU A 133 8.73 8.49 -20.38
C GLU A 133 7.80 7.86 -19.33
N PHE A 134 7.24 6.70 -19.65
CA PHE A 134 6.47 5.90 -18.71
C PHE A 134 7.40 4.86 -18.12
N THR A 135 7.63 4.93 -16.82
CA THR A 135 8.55 4.04 -16.11
C THR A 135 7.81 2.94 -15.35
N VAL A 136 8.47 1.80 -15.18
CA VAL A 136 8.09 0.75 -14.24
C VAL A 136 9.28 0.50 -13.34
N GLY A 137 9.05 0.34 -12.04
CA GLY A 137 10.13 0.27 -11.08
C GLY A 137 9.74 -0.31 -9.73
N THR A 138 10.74 -0.36 -8.86
CA THR A 138 10.57 -0.74 -7.46
C THR A 138 11.04 0.37 -6.55
N LEU A 139 10.24 0.70 -5.54
CA LEU A 139 10.60 1.58 -4.44
C LEU A 139 10.59 0.78 -3.14
N VAL A 140 11.76 0.66 -2.51
CA VAL A 140 12.00 -0.17 -1.33
C VAL A 140 12.43 0.71 -0.18
N ASP A 141 11.56 0.82 0.81
CA ASP A 141 11.77 1.50 2.08
C ASP A 141 11.31 0.61 3.25
N GLY A 142 11.39 1.11 4.48
CA GLY A 142 10.96 0.36 5.67
C GLY A 142 9.49 -0.07 5.61
N LEU A 143 8.62 0.76 5.02
CA LEU A 143 7.22 0.44 4.79
C LEU A 143 7.05 -0.72 3.79
N ALA A 144 7.75 -0.67 2.66
CA ALA A 144 7.73 -1.73 1.65
C ALA A 144 8.19 -3.06 2.25
N VAL A 145 9.31 -3.05 2.96
CA VAL A 145 9.93 -4.24 3.55
C VAL A 145 9.01 -4.92 4.56
N MET A 146 8.42 -4.13 5.47
CA MET A 146 7.45 -4.65 6.43
C MET A 146 6.28 -5.33 5.71
N MET A 147 5.72 -4.66 4.70
CA MET A 147 4.60 -5.21 3.93
C MET A 147 4.95 -6.42 3.08
N LEU A 148 6.15 -6.48 2.51
CA LEU A 148 6.63 -7.66 1.78
C LEU A 148 6.64 -8.89 2.69
N VAL A 149 7.14 -8.76 3.92
CA VAL A 149 7.16 -9.84 4.91
C VAL A 149 5.73 -10.23 5.31
N VAL A 150 4.87 -9.26 5.65
CA VAL A 150 3.48 -9.52 6.04
C VAL A 150 2.70 -10.24 4.95
N VAL A 151 2.75 -9.71 3.71
CA VAL A 151 1.99 -10.27 2.58
C VAL A 151 2.49 -11.67 2.22
N THR A 152 3.81 -11.88 2.14
CA THR A 152 4.35 -13.20 1.80
C THR A 152 4.11 -14.24 2.89
N LEU A 153 4.18 -13.85 4.17
CA LEU A 153 3.91 -14.75 5.29
C LEU A 153 2.44 -15.20 5.31
N VAL A 154 1.51 -14.24 5.35
CA VAL A 154 0.07 -14.54 5.38
C VAL A 154 -0.34 -15.30 4.13
N SER A 155 0.18 -14.90 2.96
CA SER A 155 -0.04 -15.65 1.73
C SER A 155 0.46 -17.09 1.81
N LEU A 156 1.65 -17.34 2.38
CA LEU A 156 2.19 -18.69 2.54
C LEU A 156 1.28 -19.55 3.43
N LEU A 157 0.85 -19.01 4.58
CA LEU A 157 -0.06 -19.69 5.50
C LEU A 157 -1.39 -20.03 4.83
N VAL A 158 -1.97 -19.07 4.11
CA VAL A 158 -3.22 -19.26 3.36
C VAL A 158 -3.04 -20.30 2.25
N HIS A 159 -1.93 -20.30 1.51
CA HIS A 159 -1.66 -21.30 0.47
C HIS A 159 -1.60 -22.72 1.06
N VAL A 160 -0.89 -22.89 2.18
CA VAL A 160 -0.79 -24.18 2.87
C VAL A 160 -2.16 -24.61 3.40
N TYR A 161 -2.85 -23.75 4.13
CA TYR A 161 -4.16 -24.05 4.72
C TYR A 161 -5.21 -24.37 3.64
N SER A 162 -5.14 -23.71 2.49
CA SER A 162 -6.05 -23.96 1.37
C SER A 162 -5.93 -25.36 0.77
N THR A 163 -4.78 -26.04 0.90
CA THR A 163 -4.59 -27.37 0.30
C THR A 163 -5.58 -28.39 0.81
N GLU A 164 -5.88 -28.32 2.11
CA GLU A 164 -6.87 -29.16 2.78
C GLU A 164 -8.27 -28.57 2.67
N TYR A 165 -8.41 -27.25 2.84
CA TYR A 165 -9.74 -26.61 2.87
C TYR A 165 -10.55 -26.78 1.58
N VAL A 166 -9.92 -26.66 0.41
CA VAL A 166 -10.57 -26.86 -0.89
C VAL A 166 -10.29 -28.25 -1.48
N HIS A 167 -9.87 -29.22 -0.66
CA HIS A 167 -9.58 -30.57 -1.13
C HIS A 167 -10.80 -31.17 -1.84
N GLY A 168 -10.57 -31.74 -3.03
CA GLY A 168 -11.64 -32.33 -3.84
C GLY A 168 -12.54 -31.34 -4.59
N ASP A 169 -12.32 -30.03 -4.48
CA ASP A 169 -13.09 -29.05 -5.28
C ASP A 169 -12.75 -29.19 -6.78
N ARG A 170 -13.80 -29.22 -7.62
CA ARG A 170 -13.70 -29.26 -9.10
C ARG A 170 -12.78 -28.17 -9.68
N ARG A 171 -12.66 -27.03 -8.99
CA ARG A 171 -11.93 -25.83 -9.42
C ARG A 171 -10.58 -25.63 -8.72
N TYR A 172 -10.05 -26.66 -8.06
CA TYR A 172 -8.80 -26.61 -7.29
C TYR A 172 -7.65 -25.87 -8.00
N THR A 173 -7.35 -26.21 -9.26
CA THR A 173 -6.28 -25.56 -10.02
C THR A 173 -6.52 -24.07 -10.26
N HIS A 174 -7.77 -23.67 -10.56
CA HIS A 174 -8.09 -22.26 -10.80
C HIS A 174 -7.98 -21.46 -9.50
N TYR A 175 -8.44 -22.04 -8.39
CA TYR A 175 -8.32 -21.45 -7.07
C TYR A 175 -6.86 -21.08 -6.74
N PHE A 176 -5.93 -22.05 -6.85
CA PHE A 176 -4.51 -21.80 -6.55
C PHE A 176 -3.83 -20.84 -7.54
N ALA A 177 -4.25 -20.85 -8.82
CA ALA A 177 -3.79 -19.88 -9.78
C ALA A 177 -4.15 -18.45 -9.33
N PHE A 178 -5.44 -18.18 -9.09
CA PHE A 178 -5.89 -16.85 -8.69
C PHE A 178 -5.39 -16.44 -7.31
N LEU A 179 -5.18 -17.39 -6.40
CA LEU A 179 -4.54 -17.13 -5.10
C LEU A 179 -3.07 -16.67 -5.27
N SER A 180 -2.33 -17.27 -6.20
CA SER A 180 -0.99 -16.82 -6.58
C SER A 180 -1.02 -15.44 -7.23
N LEU A 181 -1.93 -15.19 -8.18
CA LEU A 181 -2.06 -13.88 -8.82
C LEU A 181 -2.48 -12.77 -7.84
N PHE A 182 -3.31 -13.10 -6.87
CA PHE A 182 -3.72 -12.16 -5.81
C PHE A 182 -2.53 -11.77 -4.92
N SER A 183 -1.68 -12.73 -4.61
CA SER A 183 -0.45 -12.48 -3.85
C SER A 183 0.55 -11.66 -4.67
N ALA A 184 0.72 -11.98 -5.94
CA ALA A 184 1.57 -11.24 -6.86
C ALA A 184 1.11 -9.78 -7.03
N SER A 185 -0.19 -9.55 -7.17
CA SER A 185 -0.75 -8.21 -7.34
C SER A 185 -0.58 -7.34 -6.10
N MET A 186 -0.79 -7.89 -4.91
CA MET A 186 -0.52 -7.17 -3.67
C MET A 186 0.98 -6.86 -3.50
N LEU A 187 1.86 -7.81 -3.81
CA LEU A 187 3.31 -7.57 -3.73
C LEU A 187 3.77 -6.52 -4.76
N LEU A 188 3.20 -6.53 -5.97
CA LEU A 188 3.46 -5.51 -7.00
C LEU A 188 3.02 -4.12 -6.52
N LEU A 189 1.86 -4.03 -5.87
CA LEU A 189 1.35 -2.80 -5.27
C LEU A 189 2.31 -2.25 -4.22
N VAL A 190 2.82 -3.12 -3.34
CA VAL A 190 3.74 -2.75 -2.25
C VAL A 190 5.05 -2.15 -2.78
N VAL A 191 5.60 -2.72 -3.84
CA VAL A 191 6.88 -2.28 -4.40
C VAL A 191 6.74 -1.16 -5.43
N SER A 192 5.53 -0.72 -5.75
CA SER A 192 5.29 0.25 -6.82
C SER A 192 6.03 1.58 -6.57
N GLU A 193 6.85 1.99 -7.54
CA GLU A 193 7.60 3.26 -7.48
C GLU A 193 6.73 4.46 -7.91
N ASN A 194 5.83 4.24 -8.87
CA ASN A 194 4.96 5.27 -9.41
C ASN A 194 3.48 4.93 -9.28
N THR A 195 2.66 5.97 -9.34
CA THR A 195 1.21 5.90 -9.16
C THR A 195 0.49 5.15 -10.28
N LEU A 196 1.06 5.11 -11.50
CA LEU A 196 0.52 4.34 -12.61
C LEU A 196 0.66 2.83 -12.37
N GLN A 197 1.85 2.39 -11.95
CA GLN A 197 2.09 1.00 -11.55
C GLN A 197 1.23 0.60 -10.35
N LEU A 198 1.11 1.50 -9.35
CA LEU A 198 0.23 1.29 -8.21
C LEU A 198 -1.22 1.09 -8.65
N LEU A 199 -1.73 1.90 -9.59
CA LEU A 199 -3.07 1.78 -10.16
C LEU A 199 -3.26 0.42 -10.86
N CYS A 200 -2.31 0.00 -11.71
CA CYS A 200 -2.39 -1.31 -12.36
C CYS A 200 -2.42 -2.46 -11.33
N ALA A 201 -1.61 -2.38 -10.28
CA ALA A 201 -1.59 -3.39 -9.23
C ALA A 201 -2.89 -3.37 -8.39
N TRP A 202 -3.41 -2.18 -8.09
CA TRP A 202 -4.67 -1.95 -7.37
C TRP A 202 -5.88 -2.59 -8.08
N GLU A 203 -5.93 -2.45 -9.39
CA GLU A 203 -6.91 -3.08 -10.25
C GLU A 203 -6.77 -4.60 -10.26
N LEU A 204 -5.54 -5.09 -10.40
CA LEU A 204 -5.26 -6.53 -10.39
C LEU A 204 -5.68 -7.18 -9.06
N VAL A 205 -5.43 -6.52 -7.93
CA VAL A 205 -5.93 -6.93 -6.59
C VAL A 205 -7.47 -7.04 -6.61
N GLY A 206 -8.18 -6.09 -7.24
CA GLY A 206 -9.63 -6.10 -7.36
C GLY A 206 -10.20 -7.19 -8.25
N VAL A 207 -9.55 -7.47 -9.38
CA VAL A 207 -9.95 -8.55 -10.29
C VAL A 207 -9.75 -9.91 -9.63
N CYS A 208 -8.62 -10.11 -8.96
CA CYS A 208 -8.34 -11.37 -8.27
C CYS A 208 -9.33 -11.62 -7.12
N SER A 209 -9.64 -10.60 -6.32
CA SER A 209 -10.62 -10.75 -5.23
C SER A 209 -12.01 -11.09 -5.77
N PHE A 210 -12.43 -10.49 -6.89
CA PHE A 210 -13.72 -10.80 -7.51
C PHE A 210 -13.82 -12.29 -7.86
N VAL A 211 -12.78 -12.82 -8.51
CA VAL A 211 -12.73 -14.24 -8.88
C VAL A 211 -12.72 -15.15 -7.66
N LEU A 212 -11.97 -14.79 -6.61
CA LEU A 212 -11.84 -15.61 -5.40
C LEU A 212 -13.09 -15.56 -4.50
N ILE A 213 -13.76 -14.40 -4.37
CA ILE A 213 -15.05 -14.28 -3.66
C ILE A 213 -16.12 -15.07 -4.41
N GLY A 214 -16.13 -14.97 -5.75
CA GLY A 214 -17.06 -15.68 -6.63
C GLY A 214 -16.66 -17.12 -6.94
N HIS A 215 -15.77 -17.76 -6.19
CA HIS A 215 -15.24 -19.10 -6.52
C HIS A 215 -16.34 -20.16 -6.71
N TRP A 216 -17.38 -20.11 -5.88
CA TRP A 216 -18.59 -20.94 -6.00
C TRP A 216 -19.73 -20.17 -6.68
N TRP A 217 -19.49 -19.68 -7.90
CA TRP A 217 -20.43 -18.85 -8.68
C TRP A 217 -21.77 -19.52 -9.03
N GLU A 218 -21.84 -20.86 -8.96
CA GLU A 218 -23.07 -21.62 -9.22
C GLU A 218 -24.16 -21.26 -8.21
N GLU A 219 -23.75 -20.88 -7.00
CA GLU A 219 -24.64 -20.33 -5.97
C GLU A 219 -24.85 -18.85 -6.22
N LYS A 220 -26.08 -18.49 -6.59
CA LYS A 220 -26.46 -17.09 -6.87
C LYS A 220 -26.06 -16.11 -5.77
N PRO A 221 -26.24 -16.41 -4.46
CA PRO A 221 -25.81 -15.50 -3.39
C PRO A 221 -24.30 -15.17 -3.42
N ASN A 222 -23.45 -16.13 -3.81
CA ASN A 222 -22.00 -15.93 -3.87
C ASN A 222 -21.62 -15.04 -5.06
N SER A 223 -22.27 -15.24 -6.20
CA SER A 223 -22.11 -14.40 -7.39
C SER A 223 -22.57 -12.95 -7.13
N ASP A 224 -23.71 -12.78 -6.46
CA ASP A 224 -24.24 -11.46 -6.09
C ASP A 224 -23.29 -10.74 -5.12
N ALA A 225 -22.71 -11.46 -4.14
CA ALA A 225 -21.71 -10.91 -3.23
C ALA A 225 -20.41 -10.49 -3.95
N ALA A 226 -19.90 -11.34 -4.85
CA ALA A 226 -18.73 -11.01 -5.67
C ALA A 226 -18.98 -9.76 -6.53
N LEU A 227 -20.15 -9.69 -7.19
CA LEU A 227 -20.52 -8.54 -8.02
C LEU A 227 -20.66 -7.26 -7.19
N LYS A 228 -21.30 -7.34 -6.00
CA LYS A 228 -21.39 -6.21 -5.08
C LYS A 228 -20.01 -5.71 -4.67
N ALA A 229 -19.08 -6.61 -4.33
CA ALA A 229 -17.70 -6.27 -4.00
C ALA A 229 -16.98 -5.62 -5.17
N PHE A 230 -17.09 -6.18 -6.37
CA PHE A 230 -16.43 -5.64 -7.55
C PHE A 230 -16.96 -4.25 -7.94
N LEU A 231 -18.28 -4.07 -7.99
CA LEU A 231 -18.90 -2.80 -8.36
C LEU A 231 -18.62 -1.70 -7.31
N THR A 232 -18.68 -2.02 -6.02
CA THR A 232 -18.40 -1.04 -4.97
C THR A 232 -16.95 -0.58 -5.02
N ASN A 233 -16.01 -1.50 -5.24
CA ASN A 233 -14.60 -1.15 -5.46
C ASN A 233 -14.41 -0.32 -6.73
N ARG A 234 -15.06 -0.71 -7.84
CA ARG A 234 -14.97 -0.01 -9.12
C ARG A 234 -15.42 1.45 -9.04
N VAL A 235 -16.44 1.75 -8.23
CA VAL A 235 -16.88 3.12 -7.98
C VAL A 235 -15.79 3.94 -7.28
N GLY A 236 -15.10 3.37 -6.29
CA GLY A 236 -13.97 4.04 -5.64
C GLY A 236 -12.74 4.16 -6.55
N ASP A 237 -12.51 3.19 -7.43
CA ASP A 237 -11.41 3.21 -8.40
C ASP A 237 -11.55 4.37 -9.40
N MET A 238 -12.76 4.89 -9.64
CA MET A 238 -12.94 6.15 -10.39
C MET A 238 -12.33 7.34 -9.66
N GLY A 239 -12.42 7.35 -8.32
CA GLY A 239 -11.73 8.33 -7.48
C GLY A 239 -10.21 8.19 -7.55
N LEU A 240 -9.69 6.96 -7.60
CA LEU A 240 -8.27 6.69 -7.80
C LEU A 240 -7.76 7.33 -9.10
N LEU A 241 -8.49 7.12 -10.20
CA LEU A 241 -8.17 7.69 -11.51
C LEU A 241 -8.13 9.22 -11.48
N VAL A 242 -9.14 9.84 -10.87
CA VAL A 242 -9.18 11.30 -10.71
C VAL A 242 -8.01 11.80 -9.86
N GLY A 243 -7.75 11.16 -8.72
CA GLY A 243 -6.67 11.54 -7.81
C GLY A 243 -5.29 11.45 -8.45
N VAL A 244 -4.99 10.33 -9.09
CA VAL A 244 -3.72 10.13 -9.82
C VAL A 244 -3.56 11.13 -10.96
N THR A 245 -4.63 11.41 -11.70
CA THR A 245 -4.59 12.39 -12.80
C THR A 245 -4.32 13.81 -12.31
N VAL A 246 -4.98 14.24 -11.22
CA VAL A 246 -4.74 15.57 -10.64
C VAL A 246 -3.31 15.69 -10.13
N LEU A 247 -2.79 14.67 -9.45
CA LEU A 247 -1.41 14.68 -8.97
C LEU A 247 -0.39 14.69 -10.10
N PHE A 248 -0.66 13.95 -11.18
CA PHE A 248 0.22 13.93 -12.35
C PHE A 248 0.44 15.35 -12.91
N PHE A 249 -0.65 16.09 -13.14
CA PHE A 249 -0.57 17.46 -13.66
C PHE A 249 -0.05 18.45 -12.61
N ALA A 250 -0.41 18.29 -11.33
CA ALA A 250 0.06 19.16 -10.26
C ALA A 250 1.57 19.03 -10.02
N ALA A 251 2.11 17.81 -10.08
CA ALA A 251 3.55 17.57 -10.00
C ALA A 251 4.29 18.15 -11.21
N GLY A 252 3.72 17.99 -12.41
CA GLY A 252 4.26 18.60 -13.64
C GLY A 252 4.33 20.12 -13.57
N SER A 253 3.25 20.78 -13.14
CA SER A 253 3.22 22.25 -13.06
C SER A 253 4.17 22.84 -12.02
N ALA A 254 4.52 22.07 -10.99
CA ALA A 254 5.51 22.46 -9.98
C ALA A 254 6.96 22.27 -10.44
N LEU A 255 7.22 21.47 -11.48
CA LEU A 255 8.55 21.14 -11.96
C LEU A 255 8.85 21.84 -13.31
N PRO A 256 9.90 22.67 -13.41
CA PRO A 256 10.23 23.35 -14.66
C PRO A 256 10.48 22.37 -15.80
N GLY A 257 9.79 22.56 -16.93
CA GLY A 257 10.02 21.80 -18.16
C GLY A 257 9.43 20.38 -18.19
N ARG A 258 8.59 20.00 -17.22
CA ARG A 258 7.91 18.69 -17.21
C ARG A 258 6.41 18.85 -17.47
N PHE A 259 5.83 17.91 -18.23
CA PHE A 259 4.39 17.87 -18.48
C PHE A 259 3.60 17.23 -17.33
N GLY A 260 4.21 16.28 -16.62
CA GLY A 260 3.63 15.61 -15.46
C GLY A 260 4.63 14.65 -14.81
N SER A 261 4.25 14.07 -13.67
CA SER A 261 5.05 13.06 -12.99
C SER A 261 4.18 12.02 -12.31
N PHE A 262 4.52 10.75 -12.48
CA PHE A 262 3.88 9.65 -11.75
C PHE A 262 4.68 9.21 -10.52
N SER A 263 5.88 9.76 -10.29
CA SER A 263 6.74 9.30 -9.20
C SER A 263 6.12 9.63 -7.83
N ILE A 264 5.98 8.60 -6.99
CA ILE A 264 5.38 8.75 -5.66
C ILE A 264 6.30 9.58 -4.76
N ALA A 265 7.60 9.32 -4.79
CA ALA A 265 8.58 10.02 -3.95
C ALA A 265 8.61 11.53 -4.28
N GLU A 266 8.63 11.86 -5.57
CA GLU A 266 8.59 13.25 -6.05
C GLU A 266 7.30 13.96 -5.64
N THR A 267 6.14 13.31 -5.87
CA THR A 267 4.84 13.88 -5.51
C THR A 267 4.72 14.13 -4.00
N ASN A 268 5.21 13.21 -3.16
CA ASN A 268 5.23 13.39 -1.71
C ASN A 268 6.12 14.56 -1.28
N ALA A 269 7.33 14.67 -1.84
CA ALA A 269 8.25 15.76 -1.52
C ALA A 269 7.70 17.14 -1.93
N LEU A 270 7.04 17.21 -3.09
CA LEU A 270 6.36 18.42 -3.57
C LEU A 270 5.15 18.79 -2.68
N ALA A 271 4.40 17.79 -2.20
CA ALA A 271 3.29 18.02 -1.29
C ALA A 271 3.78 18.55 0.07
N SER A 272 4.76 17.90 0.68
CA SER A 272 5.29 18.28 2.00
C SER A 272 6.06 19.60 2.01
N SER A 273 6.63 20.01 0.87
CA SER A 273 7.31 21.30 0.73
C SER A 273 6.36 22.48 0.52
N GLY A 274 5.06 22.22 0.36
CA GLY A 274 4.06 23.27 0.11
C GLY A 274 4.11 23.85 -1.31
N MET A 275 4.83 23.20 -2.24
CA MET A 275 4.94 23.66 -3.63
C MET A 275 3.72 23.30 -4.49
N LEU A 276 2.94 22.30 -4.07
CA LEU A 276 1.67 21.98 -4.73
C LEU A 276 0.55 22.89 -4.23
N SER A 277 -0.32 23.31 -5.14
CA SER A 277 -1.52 24.05 -4.77
C SER A 277 -2.38 23.24 -3.80
N HIS A 278 -2.78 23.84 -2.68
CA HIS A 278 -3.64 23.20 -1.68
C HIS A 278 -4.95 22.67 -2.29
N THR A 279 -5.57 23.43 -3.20
CA THR A 279 -6.80 22.98 -3.86
C THR A 279 -6.59 21.72 -4.71
N ALA A 280 -5.46 21.64 -5.43
CA ALA A 280 -5.12 20.45 -6.20
C ALA A 280 -4.88 19.24 -5.27
N LEU A 281 -4.15 19.44 -4.17
CA LEU A 281 -3.91 18.43 -3.15
C LEU A 281 -5.20 17.95 -2.48
N LEU A 282 -6.12 18.85 -2.14
CA LEU A 282 -7.41 18.52 -1.55
C LEU A 282 -8.26 17.67 -2.51
N VAL A 283 -8.39 18.10 -3.77
CA VAL A 283 -9.15 17.36 -4.79
C VAL A 283 -8.51 15.98 -5.03
N ALA A 284 -7.19 15.92 -5.15
CA ALA A 284 -6.46 14.67 -5.30
C ALA A 284 -6.70 13.73 -4.10
N SER A 285 -6.55 14.25 -2.88
CA SER A 285 -6.72 13.48 -1.64
C SER A 285 -8.16 12.98 -1.48
N CYS A 286 -9.17 13.79 -1.80
CA CYS A 286 -10.57 13.37 -1.84
C CYS A 286 -10.79 12.21 -2.83
N GLY A 287 -10.23 12.31 -4.05
CA GLY A 287 -10.32 11.26 -5.06
C GLY A 287 -9.66 9.96 -4.60
N LEU A 288 -8.41 10.04 -4.13
CA LEU A 288 -7.68 8.89 -3.58
C LEU A 288 -8.39 8.30 -2.35
N MET A 289 -8.96 9.13 -1.50
CA MET A 289 -9.74 8.68 -0.34
C MET A 289 -10.98 7.90 -0.75
N ALA A 290 -11.69 8.28 -1.81
CA ALA A 290 -12.81 7.48 -2.32
C ALA A 290 -12.36 6.06 -2.71
N ALA A 291 -11.17 5.93 -3.30
CA ALA A 291 -10.57 4.63 -3.58
C ALA A 291 -10.23 3.86 -2.28
N VAL A 292 -9.59 4.51 -1.31
CA VAL A 292 -9.30 3.91 0.00
C VAL A 292 -10.58 3.44 0.70
N MET A 293 -11.62 4.26 0.67
CA MET A 293 -12.91 3.94 1.29
C MET A 293 -13.53 2.69 0.69
N SER A 294 -13.39 2.52 -0.62
CA SER A 294 -13.88 1.32 -1.30
C SER A 294 -13.04 0.07 -0.95
N LYS A 295 -11.72 0.06 -1.15
CA LYS A 295 -10.88 -1.13 -0.91
C LYS A 295 -10.72 -1.50 0.55
N SER A 296 -10.59 -0.51 1.43
CA SER A 296 -10.37 -0.73 2.87
C SER A 296 -11.68 -0.78 3.66
N GLY A 297 -12.82 -0.79 2.96
CA GLY A 297 -14.15 -0.83 3.55
C GLY A 297 -14.38 0.28 4.58
N GLN A 298 -13.97 1.51 4.29
CA GLN A 298 -14.28 2.65 5.15
C GLN A 298 -15.73 3.09 4.95
N PHE A 299 -16.29 3.75 5.95
CA PHE A 299 -17.59 4.37 5.81
C PHE A 299 -17.51 5.48 4.74
N PHE A 300 -18.38 5.53 3.72
CA PHE A 300 -19.65 4.83 3.54
C PHE A 300 -19.58 3.53 2.74
N LEU A 301 -18.50 3.27 2.00
CA LEU A 301 -18.38 2.16 1.03
C LEU A 301 -18.05 0.79 1.65
N HIS A 302 -18.12 0.65 2.97
CA HIS A 302 -17.84 -0.58 3.73
C HIS A 302 -18.75 -1.79 3.46
N THR A 303 -19.94 -1.60 2.88
CA THR A 303 -21.03 -2.61 2.91
C THR A 303 -20.78 -3.87 2.09
N TRP A 304 -19.79 -3.88 1.19
CA TRP A 304 -19.42 -5.08 0.44
C TRP A 304 -18.58 -6.06 1.26
N LEU A 305 -17.83 -5.55 2.25
CA LEU A 305 -16.81 -6.32 2.94
C LEU A 305 -17.39 -7.46 3.80
N PRO A 306 -18.52 -7.29 4.52
CA PRO A 306 -19.19 -8.39 5.20
C PRO A 306 -19.79 -9.44 4.26
N ASP A 307 -20.21 -9.05 3.05
CA ASP A 307 -20.79 -9.98 2.08
C ASP A 307 -19.71 -10.77 1.32
N ALA A 308 -18.49 -10.22 1.21
CA ALA A 308 -17.32 -10.92 0.66
C ALA A 308 -16.95 -12.20 1.44
N MET A 309 -17.50 -12.40 2.65
CA MET A 309 -17.39 -13.65 3.42
C MET A 309 -18.09 -14.86 2.78
N ALA A 310 -18.75 -14.66 1.64
CA ALA A 310 -19.26 -15.73 0.77
C ALA A 310 -18.14 -16.60 0.16
N GLY A 311 -16.93 -16.06 0.02
CA GLY A 311 -15.78 -16.80 -0.49
C GLY A 311 -15.28 -17.89 0.46
N PRO A 312 -14.37 -18.77 -0.01
CA PRO A 312 -13.70 -19.74 0.84
C PRO A 312 -13.01 -19.04 2.02
N THR A 313 -13.09 -19.61 3.23
CA THR A 313 -12.49 -19.01 4.44
C THR A 313 -11.01 -18.60 4.27
N PRO A 314 -10.13 -19.38 3.61
CA PRO A 314 -8.74 -18.95 3.40
C PRO A 314 -8.62 -17.66 2.55
N VAL A 315 -9.53 -17.45 1.60
CA VAL A 315 -9.58 -16.22 0.80
C VAL A 315 -9.95 -15.04 1.68
N SER A 316 -10.95 -15.21 2.55
CA SER A 316 -11.32 -14.19 3.51
C SER A 316 -10.13 -13.81 4.40
N ALA A 317 -9.43 -14.79 4.97
CA ALA A 317 -8.22 -14.53 5.77
C ALA A 317 -7.22 -13.65 5.00
N LEU A 318 -6.90 -14.00 3.75
CA LEU A 318 -5.98 -13.22 2.92
C LEU A 318 -6.50 -11.80 2.61
N ILE A 319 -7.78 -11.66 2.21
CA ILE A 319 -8.43 -10.38 1.87
C ILE A 319 -8.42 -9.44 3.06
N HIS A 320 -8.77 -9.94 4.26
CA HIS A 320 -8.97 -9.14 5.44
C HIS A 320 -7.68 -8.90 6.24
N ALA A 321 -6.70 -9.80 6.21
CA ALA A 321 -5.51 -9.68 7.03
C ALA A 321 -4.37 -8.92 6.35
N ALA A 322 -4.10 -9.19 5.06
CA ALA A 322 -2.83 -8.77 4.45
C ALA A 322 -2.93 -8.12 3.06
N THR A 323 -4.06 -8.21 2.36
CA THR A 323 -4.12 -7.80 0.94
C THR A 323 -5.07 -6.65 0.67
N MET A 324 -6.27 -6.93 0.17
CA MET A 324 -7.18 -5.95 -0.45
C MET A 324 -7.53 -4.81 0.50
N VAL A 325 -7.90 -5.11 1.75
CA VAL A 325 -8.30 -4.06 2.67
C VAL A 325 -7.13 -3.25 3.21
N VAL A 326 -5.94 -3.87 3.23
CA VAL A 326 -4.71 -3.25 3.69
C VAL A 326 -4.13 -2.35 2.61
N ALA A 327 -4.37 -2.64 1.33
CA ALA A 327 -3.90 -1.86 0.19
C ALA A 327 -4.26 -0.37 0.29
N GLY A 328 -5.47 -0.02 0.76
CA GLY A 328 -5.84 1.39 0.89
C GLY A 328 -5.18 2.09 2.07
N VAL A 329 -5.04 1.43 3.22
CA VAL A 329 -4.25 1.97 4.36
C VAL A 329 -2.78 2.14 3.96
N PHE A 330 -2.23 1.16 3.23
CA PHE A 330 -0.88 1.23 2.68
C PHE A 330 -0.72 2.40 1.70
N MET A 331 -1.69 2.65 0.81
CA MET A 331 -1.63 3.79 -0.10
C MET A 331 -1.62 5.12 0.65
N ILE A 332 -2.39 5.27 1.73
CA ILE A 332 -2.31 6.46 2.59
C ILE A 332 -0.89 6.60 3.17
N ALA A 333 -0.35 5.52 3.77
CA ALA A 333 0.97 5.55 4.37
C ALA A 333 2.09 5.83 3.35
N ARG A 334 1.95 5.31 2.12
CA ARG A 334 2.89 5.48 1.01
C ARG A 334 2.82 6.89 0.41
N MET A 335 1.63 7.48 0.34
CA MET A 335 1.41 8.83 -0.19
C MET A 335 1.09 9.82 0.94
N TYR A 336 1.76 9.65 2.08
CA TYR A 336 1.38 10.32 3.33
C TYR A 336 1.39 11.84 3.21
N GLY A 337 2.41 12.42 2.56
CA GLY A 337 2.49 13.87 2.34
C GLY A 337 1.30 14.41 1.55
N VAL A 338 0.85 13.68 0.51
CA VAL A 338 -0.34 14.07 -0.27
C VAL A 338 -1.58 14.09 0.61
N PHE A 339 -1.84 13.00 1.33
CA PHE A 339 -3.03 12.84 2.14
C PHE A 339 -3.07 13.78 3.34
N PHE A 340 -1.93 13.90 4.06
CA PHE A 340 -1.85 14.70 5.27
C PHE A 340 -2.04 16.18 4.95
N GLU A 341 -1.27 16.71 3.99
CA GLU A 341 -1.34 18.12 3.60
C GLU A 341 -2.64 18.46 2.85
N GLY A 342 -3.12 17.56 1.98
CA GLY A 342 -4.38 17.77 1.25
C GLY A 342 -5.61 17.85 2.15
N PHE A 343 -5.60 17.14 3.29
CA PHE A 343 -6.71 17.14 4.24
C PHE A 343 -6.52 18.05 5.46
N GLN A 344 -5.46 18.86 5.50
CA GLN A 344 -5.39 19.99 6.42
C GLN A 344 -6.34 21.09 5.93
N ILE A 345 -7.42 21.34 6.68
CA ILE A 345 -8.42 22.37 6.33
C ILE A 345 -8.42 23.44 7.43
N GLY A 346 -8.12 24.69 7.03
CA GLY A 346 -8.38 25.89 7.84
C GLY A 346 -7.55 26.02 9.13
N GLY A 347 -6.38 25.39 9.23
CA GLY A 347 -5.54 25.42 10.43
C GLY A 347 -6.13 24.66 11.64
N SER A 348 -7.21 23.92 11.43
CA SER A 348 -7.79 23.03 12.43
C SER A 348 -6.85 21.85 12.68
N SER A 349 -6.73 21.44 13.94
CA SER A 349 -5.97 20.25 14.35
C SER A 349 -6.59 18.93 13.87
N ILE A 350 -7.78 18.94 13.25
CA ILE A 350 -8.51 17.73 12.85
C ILE A 350 -8.42 17.53 11.34
N ASN A 351 -7.63 16.53 10.94
CA ASN A 351 -7.51 16.07 9.56
C ASN A 351 -8.76 15.26 9.14
N LEU A 352 -9.23 15.40 7.89
CA LEU A 352 -10.40 14.67 7.39
C LEU A 352 -10.24 13.14 7.49
N MET A 353 -9.03 12.61 7.36
CA MET A 353 -8.74 11.18 7.57
C MET A 353 -9.08 10.73 8.99
N ALA A 354 -8.74 11.56 9.99
CA ALA A 354 -9.02 11.26 11.39
C ALA A 354 -10.53 11.12 11.62
N PHE A 355 -11.31 12.00 11.00
CA PHE A 355 -12.77 11.95 11.05
C PHE A 355 -13.35 10.71 10.36
N VAL A 356 -12.94 10.42 9.12
CA VAL A 356 -13.42 9.25 8.36
C VAL A 356 -13.06 7.94 9.05
N GLY A 357 -11.81 7.82 9.53
CA GLY A 357 -11.34 6.65 10.27
C GLY A 357 -12.07 6.48 11.60
N GLY A 358 -12.25 7.55 12.37
CA GLY A 358 -12.98 7.52 13.64
C GLY A 358 -14.45 7.12 13.46
N LEU A 359 -15.12 7.67 12.45
CA LEU A 359 -16.50 7.30 12.12
C LEU A 359 -16.60 5.82 11.70
N THR A 360 -15.69 5.37 10.83
CA THR A 360 -15.62 3.97 10.39
C THR A 360 -15.40 3.02 11.58
N THR A 361 -14.53 3.41 12.50
CA THR A 361 -14.23 2.65 13.72
C THR A 361 -15.48 2.39 14.55
N ILE A 362 -16.23 3.45 14.86
CA ILE A 362 -17.44 3.40 15.67
C ILE A 362 -18.53 2.62 14.96
N VAL A 363 -18.80 2.94 13.69
CA VAL A 363 -19.84 2.26 12.89
C VAL A 363 -19.54 0.77 12.75
N GLY A 364 -18.29 0.41 12.44
CA GLY A 364 -17.86 -0.99 12.35
C GLY A 364 -18.05 -1.74 13.67
N ALA A 365 -17.67 -1.14 14.79
CA ALA A 365 -17.84 -1.75 16.11
C ALA A 365 -19.32 -1.96 16.46
N CYS A 366 -20.17 -0.94 16.27
CA CYS A 366 -21.61 -1.03 16.54
C CYS A 366 -22.28 -2.10 15.66
N LEU A 367 -21.93 -2.18 14.38
CA LEU A 367 -22.50 -3.16 13.46
C LEU A 367 -22.04 -4.58 13.76
N ALA A 368 -20.84 -4.77 14.33
CA ALA A 368 -20.36 -6.09 14.77
C ALA A 368 -21.23 -6.69 15.89
N PHE A 369 -21.66 -5.89 16.87
CA PHE A 369 -22.48 -6.35 18.02
C PHE A 369 -23.86 -6.88 17.62
N VAL A 370 -24.39 -6.46 16.48
CA VAL A 370 -25.72 -6.87 16.01
C VAL A 370 -25.66 -8.00 14.98
N GLN A 371 -24.47 -8.44 14.56
CA GLN A 371 -24.33 -9.58 13.65
C GLN A 371 -24.59 -10.90 14.37
N ARG A 372 -25.28 -11.81 13.69
CA ARG A 372 -25.53 -13.19 14.15
C ARG A 372 -24.58 -14.22 13.54
N ASP A 373 -23.85 -13.84 12.48
CA ASP A 373 -22.92 -14.70 11.76
C ASP A 373 -21.48 -14.36 12.15
N ILE A 374 -20.70 -15.36 12.57
CA ILE A 374 -19.34 -15.17 13.06
C ILE A 374 -18.40 -14.58 12.00
N LYS A 375 -18.53 -14.97 10.72
CA LYS A 375 -17.71 -14.41 9.64
C LYS A 375 -18.05 -12.94 9.43
N LYS A 376 -19.33 -12.56 9.52
CA LYS A 376 -19.73 -11.15 9.44
C LYS A 376 -19.25 -10.33 10.64
N VAL A 377 -19.30 -10.89 11.85
CA VAL A 377 -18.69 -10.26 13.05
C VAL A 377 -17.21 -9.98 12.80
N LEU A 378 -16.48 -10.97 12.27
CA LEU A 378 -15.08 -10.80 11.90
C LEU A 378 -14.92 -9.74 10.80
N ALA A 379 -15.75 -9.70 9.77
CA ALA A 379 -15.65 -8.67 8.74
C ALA A 379 -15.79 -7.25 9.31
N TYR A 380 -16.78 -7.03 10.19
CA TYR A 380 -16.98 -5.72 10.84
C TYR A 380 -15.88 -5.39 11.85
N SER A 381 -15.28 -6.38 12.51
CA SER A 381 -14.09 -6.12 13.33
C SER A 381 -12.91 -5.66 12.47
N THR A 382 -12.75 -6.19 11.25
CA THR A 382 -11.76 -5.67 10.28
C THR A 382 -12.05 -4.22 9.92
N ILE A 383 -13.32 -3.89 9.58
CA ILE A 383 -13.73 -2.51 9.23
C ILE A 383 -13.34 -1.55 10.34
N SER A 384 -13.64 -1.92 11.60
CA SER A 384 -13.32 -1.10 12.76
C SER A 384 -11.81 -0.90 12.95
N GLN A 385 -11.01 -1.96 12.82
CA GLN A 385 -9.54 -1.88 12.98
C GLN A 385 -8.87 -1.08 11.86
N LEU A 386 -9.34 -1.19 10.62
CA LEU A 386 -8.84 -0.35 9.52
C LEU A 386 -9.22 1.11 9.74
N GLY A 387 -10.42 1.38 10.28
CA GLY A 387 -10.82 2.70 10.74
C GLY A 387 -9.84 3.28 11.77
N TYR A 388 -9.39 2.46 12.74
CA TYR A 388 -8.37 2.87 13.70
C TYR A 388 -7.05 3.23 13.03
N MET A 389 -6.60 2.45 12.04
CA MET A 389 -5.37 2.74 11.30
C MET A 389 -5.47 4.05 10.51
N VAL A 390 -6.58 4.28 9.80
CA VAL A 390 -6.83 5.53 9.05
C VAL A 390 -6.95 6.72 10.00
N MET A 391 -7.58 6.54 11.16
CA MET A 391 -7.67 7.57 12.18
C MET A 391 -6.29 7.96 12.71
N ALA A 392 -5.46 6.96 13.05
CA ALA A 392 -4.10 7.16 13.51
C ALA A 392 -3.24 7.92 12.47
N LEU A 393 -3.35 7.58 11.19
CA LEU A 393 -2.69 8.32 10.11
C LEU A 393 -3.16 9.78 10.05
N GLY A 394 -4.46 10.02 10.24
CA GLY A 394 -5.05 11.35 10.26
C GLY A 394 -4.55 12.26 11.39
N VAL A 395 -4.23 11.70 12.56
CA VAL A 395 -3.71 12.48 13.70
C VAL A 395 -2.18 12.58 13.74
N GLY A 396 -1.47 12.15 12.69
CA GLY A 396 -0.01 12.19 12.66
C GLY A 396 0.69 10.94 13.17
N ALA A 397 -0.03 9.94 13.67
CA ALA A 397 0.52 8.75 14.31
C ALA A 397 0.88 7.64 13.30
N TRP A 398 1.74 7.96 12.33
CA TRP A 398 2.13 7.06 11.23
C TRP A 398 2.69 5.72 11.73
N THR A 399 3.65 5.76 12.66
CA THR A 399 4.28 4.55 13.21
C THR A 399 3.27 3.66 13.94
N ALA A 400 2.35 4.26 14.71
CA ALA A 400 1.31 3.52 15.41
C ALA A 400 0.35 2.83 14.44
N ALA A 401 -0.04 3.52 13.36
CA ALA A 401 -0.90 2.93 12.33
C ALA A 401 -0.23 1.74 11.63
N MET A 402 1.06 1.85 11.27
CA MET A 402 1.78 0.77 10.59
C MET A 402 2.10 -0.41 11.51
N PHE A 403 2.40 -0.16 12.79
CA PHE A 403 2.53 -1.21 13.78
C PHE A 403 1.20 -1.92 14.05
N HIS A 404 0.10 -1.17 14.09
CA HIS A 404 -1.24 -1.74 14.23
C HIS A 404 -1.61 -2.58 13.00
N LEU A 405 -1.30 -2.13 11.78
CA LEU A 405 -1.45 -2.90 10.55
C LEU A 405 -0.69 -4.23 10.62
N PHE A 406 0.59 -4.18 11.01
CA PHE A 406 1.42 -5.37 11.18
C PHE A 406 0.78 -6.36 12.15
N THR A 407 0.44 -5.93 13.36
CA THR A 407 -0.16 -6.80 14.39
C THR A 407 -1.54 -7.32 13.98
N HIS A 408 -2.39 -6.47 13.39
CA HIS A 408 -3.68 -6.86 12.85
C HIS A 408 -3.55 -8.01 11.86
N ALA A 409 -2.58 -7.99 10.95
CA ALA A 409 -2.39 -9.06 9.98
C ALA A 409 -2.24 -10.44 10.64
N PHE A 410 -1.43 -10.57 11.69
CA PHE A 410 -1.25 -11.84 12.40
C PHE A 410 -2.50 -12.31 13.12
N PHE A 411 -3.08 -11.43 13.95
CA PHE A 411 -4.24 -11.81 14.76
C PHE A 411 -5.46 -12.09 13.88
N LYS A 412 -5.58 -11.38 12.76
CA LYS A 412 -6.69 -11.54 11.83
C LYS A 412 -6.57 -12.79 10.97
N ASP A 413 -5.37 -13.15 10.55
CA ASP A 413 -5.15 -14.41 9.83
C ASP A 413 -5.37 -15.63 10.75
N CYS A 414 -5.08 -15.49 12.04
CA CYS A 414 -5.31 -16.53 13.05
C CYS A 414 -6.81 -16.74 13.40
N LEU A 415 -7.64 -15.71 13.27
CA LEU A 415 -9.08 -15.71 13.61
C LEU A 415 -9.94 -16.12 12.41
#